data_AF-A0A2H1VU72-F1
#
_entry.id   AF-A0A2H1VU72-F1
#
_cell.length_a   1.000
_cell.length_b   1.000
_cell.length_c   1.000
_cell.angle_alpha   90.00
_cell.angle_beta   90.00
_cell.angle_gamma   90.00
#
_symmetry.space_group_name_H-M   'P 1'
#
loop_
_entity.id
_entity.type
_entity.pdbx_description
1 polymer ?
#
loop_
_entity_poly.entity_id
_entity_poly.type
_entity_poly.pdbx_seq_one_letter_code
_entity_poly.pdbx_strand_id
1 'polypeptide(L)'
;MHPKCAKERRRESNVYTLGTIGNHRVVTTKLPSVGRTREAMTAAGNTTTRLLGIFQKVEYVFLVGVGGGVPHYTDYARHVRLGDVVVSSPAPDLPDKYVYIFCEKAEKNAKGGWDYEVKPYKPADFLLQDIAQRLSNAKPLWDAFVSEGLERLRGVPGRWEAPEGATDRLCVDIGEGAFIEVSHPAPQGDQVDRVGRGLRVHLSPVAGGRAVSGTGEARAAFAAHARALAYDCELDAVLDSVVGNRKDCFVSIRGISDYRDGTRGKDWQPHAALAAAAVMKAIVAAMPPPTD
;
A
#
# COMPACT_ATOMS: atom_id res chain seq x y z
N MET A 1 35.71 29.92 33.53
CA MET A 1 34.23 29.73 33.62
C MET A 1 33.65 30.19 32.28
N HIS A 2 33.44 29.28 31.33
CA HIS A 2 32.82 29.59 30.03
C HIS A 2 31.41 28.99 30.00
N PRO A 3 30.38 29.78 29.64
CA PRO A 3 29.01 29.29 29.60
C PRO A 3 28.80 28.34 28.42
N LYS A 4 27.92 27.36 28.67
CA LYS A 4 27.57 26.23 27.82
C LYS A 4 27.05 26.67 26.45
N CYS A 5 27.63 26.09 25.40
CA CYS A 5 27.13 26.15 24.04
C CYS A 5 25.72 25.53 23.96
N ALA A 6 24.77 26.28 23.43
CA ALA A 6 23.40 25.82 23.23
C ALA A 6 23.39 24.63 22.27
N LYS A 7 22.72 23.53 22.67
CA LYS A 7 22.42 22.42 21.77
C LYS A 7 21.54 22.94 20.64
N GLU A 8 22.13 23.11 19.47
CA GLU A 8 21.43 23.40 18.23
C GLU A 8 20.40 22.29 17.98
N ARG A 9 19.11 22.65 18.00
CA ARG A 9 18.02 21.75 17.59
C ARG A 9 18.25 21.41 16.13
N ARG A 10 18.73 20.19 15.87
CA ARG A 10 18.82 19.57 14.55
C ARG A 10 17.45 19.71 13.87
N ARG A 11 17.32 20.67 12.95
CA ARG A 11 16.15 20.79 12.07
C ARG A 11 16.10 19.53 11.22
N GLU A 12 14.99 18.80 11.23
CA GLU A 12 14.75 17.69 10.32
C GLU A 12 14.62 18.25 8.91
N SER A 13 15.71 18.23 8.15
CA SER A 13 15.71 18.56 6.73
C SER A 13 15.08 17.39 5.98
N ASN A 14 13.86 17.54 5.46
CA ASN A 14 13.29 16.56 4.54
C ASN A 14 14.23 16.44 3.32
N VAL A 15 14.81 15.26 3.12
CA VAL A 15 15.71 14.99 1.98
C VAL A 15 14.86 14.52 0.81
N TYR A 16 14.82 15.33 -0.24
CA TYR A 16 14.20 14.97 -1.51
C TYR A 16 15.21 14.28 -2.41
N THR A 17 14.82 13.17 -3.04
CA THR A 17 15.62 12.52 -4.08
C THR A 17 14.99 12.80 -5.43
N LEU A 18 15.77 13.39 -6.34
CA LEU A 18 15.36 13.67 -7.71
C LEU A 18 15.95 12.63 -8.64
N GLY A 19 15.19 12.26 -9.68
CA GLY A 19 15.66 11.33 -10.70
C GLY A 19 14.69 11.23 -11.86
N THR A 20 14.86 10.17 -12.64
CA THR A 20 13.99 9.86 -13.78
C THR A 20 13.60 8.39 -13.78
N ILE A 21 12.40 8.11 -14.27
CA ILE A 21 11.94 6.75 -14.62
C ILE A 21 11.37 6.86 -16.04
N GLY A 22 12.05 6.24 -17.01
CA GLY A 22 11.73 6.45 -18.42
C GLY A 22 11.80 7.93 -18.77
N ASN A 23 10.73 8.46 -19.35
CA ASN A 23 10.61 9.86 -19.77
C ASN A 23 10.09 10.80 -18.67
N HIS A 24 9.79 10.28 -17.48
CA HIS A 24 9.21 11.05 -16.39
C HIS A 24 10.27 11.50 -15.39
N ARG A 25 10.24 12.78 -15.02
CA ARG A 25 10.98 13.29 -13.87
C ARG A 25 10.26 12.90 -12.59
N VAL A 26 11.00 12.37 -11.63
CA VAL A 26 10.46 11.88 -10.37
C VAL A 26 11.14 12.58 -9.22
N VAL A 27 10.34 12.95 -8.22
CA VAL A 27 10.79 13.37 -6.90
C VAL A 27 10.23 12.40 -5.87
N THR A 28 11.08 11.91 -4.97
CA THR A 28 10.67 11.04 -3.87
C THR A 28 11.10 11.63 -2.53
N THR A 29 10.30 11.33 -1.51
CA THR A 29 10.63 11.60 -0.11
C THR A 29 10.23 10.41 0.73
N LYS A 30 10.99 10.15 1.78
CA LYS A 30 10.60 9.17 2.80
C LYS A 30 9.78 9.90 3.86
N LEU A 31 8.65 9.32 4.24
CA LEU A 31 7.89 9.85 5.38
C LEU A 31 8.70 9.62 6.68
N PRO A 32 8.92 10.67 7.50
CA PRO A 32 9.82 10.62 8.65
C PRO A 32 9.34 9.62 9.71
N SER A 33 8.02 9.55 9.89
CA SER A 33 7.32 8.54 10.67
C SER A 33 5.96 8.28 10.03
N VAL A 34 5.51 7.04 10.13
CA VAL A 34 4.17 6.60 9.74
C VAL A 34 3.59 5.79 10.90
N GLY A 35 2.27 5.77 11.00
CA GLY A 35 1.55 5.06 12.05
C GLY A 35 0.66 5.97 12.88
N ARG A 36 0.15 5.39 13.97
CA ARG A 36 -1.10 5.81 14.61
C ARG A 36 -1.00 6.97 15.60
N THR A 37 0.20 7.52 15.79
CA THR A 37 0.39 8.66 16.70
C THR A 37 0.04 9.95 15.96
N ARG A 38 -0.52 10.92 16.68
CA ARG A 38 -0.87 12.21 16.10
C ARG A 38 0.37 12.90 15.50
N GLU A 39 1.52 12.72 16.15
CA GLU A 39 2.80 13.24 15.72
C GLU A 39 3.22 12.61 14.37
N ALA A 40 3.05 11.30 14.20
CA ALA A 40 3.38 10.63 12.94
C ALA A 40 2.44 11.04 11.80
N MET A 41 1.13 11.06 12.04
CA MET A 41 0.14 11.52 11.06
C MET A 41 0.42 12.96 10.61
N THR A 42 0.68 13.85 11.56
CA THR A 42 0.99 15.27 11.29
C THR A 42 2.30 15.40 10.52
N ALA A 43 3.35 14.65 10.89
CA ALA A 43 4.63 14.70 10.20
C ALA A 43 4.54 14.17 8.76
N ALA A 44 3.80 13.09 8.53
CA ALA A 44 3.57 12.52 7.22
C ALA A 44 2.77 13.46 6.30
N GLY A 45 1.67 14.03 6.80
CA GLY A 45 0.88 15.03 6.06
C GLY A 45 1.68 16.28 5.73
N ASN A 46 2.38 16.86 6.72
CA ASN A 46 3.22 18.04 6.51
C ASN A 46 4.35 17.81 5.50
N THR A 47 4.97 16.63 5.53
CA THR A 47 6.03 16.27 4.56
C THR A 47 5.48 16.20 3.14
N THR A 48 4.28 15.62 2.99
CA THR A 48 3.57 15.51 1.71
C THR A 48 3.17 16.90 1.19
N THR A 49 2.52 17.71 2.02
CA THR A 49 2.14 19.09 1.69
C THR A 49 3.36 19.93 1.30
N ARG A 50 4.48 19.78 2.01
CA ARG A 50 5.73 20.49 1.66
C ARG A 50 6.30 20.05 0.32
N LEU A 51 6.33 18.75 0.02
CA LEU A 51 6.78 18.26 -1.28
C LEU A 51 5.94 18.85 -2.41
N LEU A 52 4.62 18.75 -2.31
CA LEU A 52 3.70 19.24 -3.33
C LEU A 52 3.73 20.78 -3.44
N GLY A 53 4.01 21.47 -2.33
CA GLY A 53 4.24 22.91 -2.27
C GLY A 53 5.54 23.37 -2.95
N ILE A 54 6.61 22.59 -2.86
CA ILE A 54 7.90 22.91 -3.49
C ILE A 54 7.88 22.53 -4.98
N PHE A 55 7.36 21.34 -5.30
CA PHE A 55 7.33 20.79 -6.64
C PHE A 55 5.93 20.94 -7.25
N GLN A 56 5.57 22.18 -7.58
CA GLN A 56 4.24 22.54 -8.10
C GLN A 56 3.85 21.79 -9.38
N LYS A 57 4.85 21.36 -10.17
CA LYS A 57 4.68 20.57 -11.42
C LYS A 57 4.45 19.08 -11.19
N VAL A 58 4.26 18.61 -9.96
CA VAL A 58 3.88 17.21 -9.70
C VAL A 58 2.43 17.00 -10.09
N GLU A 59 2.18 16.10 -11.04
CA GLU A 59 0.84 15.75 -11.55
C GLU A 59 0.35 14.41 -11.01
N TYR A 60 1.24 13.43 -10.97
CA TYR A 60 0.97 12.06 -10.52
C TYR A 60 1.56 11.81 -9.14
N VAL A 61 0.75 11.29 -8.21
CA VAL A 61 1.20 10.96 -6.85
C VAL A 61 1.13 9.46 -6.60
N PHE A 62 2.27 8.87 -6.23
CA PHE A 62 2.38 7.46 -5.87
C PHE A 62 2.65 7.33 -4.37
N LEU A 63 1.75 6.67 -3.65
CA LEU A 63 1.96 6.27 -2.26
C LEU A 63 2.42 4.82 -2.25
N VAL A 64 3.73 4.60 -2.19
CA VAL A 64 4.34 3.26 -2.27
C VAL A 64 4.83 2.84 -0.89
N GLY A 65 4.48 1.64 -0.47
CA GLY A 65 4.96 1.09 0.78
C GLY A 65 4.47 -0.33 1.02
N VAL A 66 4.58 -0.76 2.28
CA VAL A 66 4.03 -2.03 2.72
C VAL A 66 2.59 -1.87 3.20
N GLY A 67 1.86 -2.98 3.27
CA GLY A 67 0.53 -3.08 3.83
C GLY A 67 0.23 -4.50 4.30
N GLY A 68 -0.94 -4.67 4.92
CA GLY A 68 -1.44 -5.96 5.36
C GLY A 68 -2.44 -6.53 4.37
N GLY A 69 -2.34 -7.82 4.03
CA GLY A 69 -3.26 -8.47 3.10
C GLY A 69 -4.57 -8.83 3.78
N VAL A 70 -5.66 -8.78 3.02
CA VAL A 70 -6.94 -9.39 3.39
C VAL A 70 -7.06 -10.70 2.61
N PRO A 71 -6.82 -11.84 3.27
CA PRO A 71 -6.83 -13.13 2.59
C PRO A 71 -8.26 -13.55 2.25
N HIS A 72 -8.40 -14.30 1.18
CA HIS A 72 -9.64 -15.00 0.86
C HIS A 72 -9.39 -16.51 0.98
N TYR A 73 -10.05 -17.16 1.94
CA TYR A 73 -9.65 -18.51 2.36
C TYR A 73 -9.97 -19.62 1.34
N THR A 74 -10.89 -19.40 0.40
CA THR A 74 -11.35 -20.43 -0.55
C THR A 74 -11.07 -20.09 -2.01
N ASP A 75 -11.34 -18.86 -2.43
CA ASP A 75 -11.05 -18.37 -3.79
C ASP A 75 -9.58 -17.95 -3.96
N TYR A 76 -8.83 -18.72 -4.74
CA TYR A 76 -7.43 -18.45 -5.11
C TYR A 76 -7.21 -17.10 -5.81
N ALA A 77 -8.11 -16.69 -6.70
CA ALA A 77 -7.95 -15.49 -7.50
C ALA A 77 -8.08 -14.22 -6.64
N ARG A 78 -8.91 -14.29 -5.60
CA ARG A 78 -9.07 -13.23 -4.60
C ARG A 78 -8.09 -13.35 -3.43
N HIS A 79 -7.34 -14.44 -3.36
CA HIS A 79 -6.46 -14.72 -2.24
C HIS A 79 -5.15 -13.92 -2.30
N VAL A 80 -5.06 -12.93 -1.41
CA VAL A 80 -3.86 -12.14 -1.17
C VAL A 80 -2.92 -12.86 -0.20
N ARG A 81 -1.62 -12.86 -0.53
CA ARG A 81 -0.55 -13.52 0.24
C ARG A 81 0.59 -12.57 0.54
N LEU A 82 1.49 -12.97 1.44
CA LEU A 82 2.72 -12.23 1.66
C LEU A 82 3.56 -12.20 0.38
N GLY A 83 4.14 -11.05 0.07
CA GLY A 83 4.88 -10.80 -1.17
C GLY A 83 4.00 -10.39 -2.37
N ASP A 84 2.68 -10.56 -2.32
CA ASP A 84 1.79 -9.97 -3.33
C ASP A 84 1.82 -8.43 -3.25
N VAL A 85 1.31 -7.77 -4.29
CA VAL A 85 1.07 -6.32 -4.29
C VAL A 85 -0.40 -6.02 -4.53
N VAL A 86 -0.94 -5.06 -3.78
CA VAL A 86 -2.26 -4.48 -4.01
C VAL A 86 -2.09 -3.06 -4.52
N VAL A 87 -2.67 -2.77 -5.70
CA VAL A 87 -2.76 -1.44 -6.29
C VAL A 87 -4.17 -0.90 -6.05
N SER A 88 -4.28 0.28 -5.45
CA SER A 88 -5.56 0.87 -5.08
C SER A 88 -6.40 1.20 -6.31
N SER A 89 -7.50 0.46 -6.50
CA SER A 89 -8.40 0.58 -7.63
C SER A 89 -9.86 0.47 -7.17
N PRO A 90 -10.83 1.03 -7.93
CA PRO A 90 -12.24 0.88 -7.61
C PRO A 90 -12.68 -0.58 -7.54
N ALA A 91 -13.55 -0.89 -6.58
CA ALA A 91 -14.27 -2.16 -6.59
C ALA A 91 -15.28 -2.18 -7.75
N PRO A 92 -15.31 -3.20 -8.62
CA PRO A 92 -16.21 -3.26 -9.77
C PRO A 92 -17.70 -3.27 -9.40
N ASP A 93 -18.04 -3.75 -8.21
CA ASP A 93 -19.40 -3.90 -7.71
C ASP A 93 -19.90 -2.68 -6.90
N LEU A 94 -19.07 -1.65 -6.69
CA LEU A 94 -19.45 -0.44 -5.96
C LEU A 94 -19.60 0.79 -6.88
N PRO A 95 -20.68 1.58 -6.74
CA PRO A 95 -20.95 2.70 -7.63
C PRO A 95 -19.99 3.89 -7.42
N ASP A 96 -19.53 4.12 -6.19
CA ASP A 96 -18.85 5.37 -5.83
C ASP A 96 -17.36 5.43 -6.22
N LYS A 97 -16.83 4.34 -6.80
CA LYS A 97 -15.47 4.19 -7.34
C LYS A 97 -14.34 4.65 -6.41
N TYR A 98 -14.49 4.42 -5.11
CA TYR A 98 -13.44 4.71 -4.14
C TYR A 98 -12.26 3.75 -4.30
N VAL A 99 -11.04 4.28 -4.21
CA VAL A 99 -9.79 3.50 -4.28
C VAL A 99 -9.19 3.29 -2.90
N TYR A 100 -9.52 4.18 -1.95
CA TYR A 100 -9.08 4.07 -0.57
C TYR A 100 -10.22 4.48 0.37
N ILE A 101 -10.42 3.75 1.46
CA ILE A 101 -11.48 4.03 2.44
C ILE A 101 -10.89 3.98 3.84
N PHE A 102 -10.89 5.13 4.53
CA PHE A 102 -10.47 5.22 5.92
C PHE A 102 -11.66 5.09 6.87
N CYS A 103 -11.57 4.22 7.87
CA CYS A 103 -12.57 4.10 8.93
C CYS A 103 -12.21 5.01 10.10
N GLU A 104 -13.00 6.08 10.29
CA GLU A 104 -12.85 7.03 11.40
C GLU A 104 -13.48 6.48 12.68
N LYS A 105 -14.66 5.87 12.57
CA LYS A 105 -15.37 5.21 13.67
C LYS A 105 -16.02 3.91 13.21
N ALA A 106 -16.08 2.95 14.13
CA ALA A 106 -16.74 1.67 13.95
C ALA A 106 -17.42 1.30 15.27
N GLU A 107 -18.75 1.17 15.25
CA GLU A 107 -19.55 0.84 16.43
C GLU A 107 -20.41 -0.40 16.14
N LYS A 108 -20.52 -1.31 17.12
CA LYS A 108 -21.42 -2.46 16.97
C LYS A 108 -22.86 -1.98 17.09
N ASN A 109 -23.69 -2.35 16.13
CA ASN A 109 -25.11 -2.00 16.13
C ASN A 109 -25.94 -3.06 16.87
N ALA A 110 -27.19 -2.72 17.19
CA ALA A 110 -28.10 -3.60 17.94
C ALA A 110 -28.41 -4.93 17.24
N LYS A 111 -28.09 -5.06 15.95
CA LYS A 111 -28.26 -6.28 15.15
C LYS A 111 -27.00 -7.15 15.08
N GLY A 112 -25.94 -6.78 15.79
CA GLY A 112 -24.66 -7.50 15.78
C GLY A 112 -23.78 -7.19 14.57
N GLY A 113 -24.17 -6.24 13.72
CA GLY A 113 -23.35 -5.68 12.65
C GLY A 113 -22.53 -4.48 13.11
N TRP A 114 -22.00 -3.74 12.14
CA TRP A 114 -21.18 -2.55 12.39
C TRP A 114 -21.76 -1.34 11.66
N ASP A 115 -21.80 -0.21 12.36
CA ASP A 115 -22.05 1.11 11.79
C ASP A 115 -20.71 1.83 11.67
N TYR A 116 -20.41 2.35 10.47
CA TYR A 116 -19.11 2.95 10.16
C TYR A 116 -19.26 4.44 9.82
N GLU A 117 -18.37 5.26 10.37
CA GLU A 117 -18.06 6.60 9.85
C GLU A 117 -16.79 6.48 9.03
N VAL A 118 -16.88 6.81 7.73
CA VAL A 118 -15.79 6.61 6.78
C VAL A 118 -15.41 7.89 6.07
N LYS A 119 -14.12 7.98 5.74
CA LYS A 119 -13.56 8.99 4.87
C LYS A 119 -13.03 8.33 3.60
N PRO A 120 -13.80 8.39 2.51
CA PRO A 120 -13.43 7.75 1.27
C PRO A 120 -12.61 8.67 0.37
N TYR A 121 -11.73 8.09 -0.44
CA TYR A 121 -10.85 8.80 -1.36
C TYR A 121 -10.91 8.18 -2.76
N LYS A 122 -10.94 9.06 -3.77
CA LYS A 122 -10.81 8.69 -5.17
C LYS A 122 -10.08 9.79 -5.95
N PRO A 123 -9.27 9.44 -6.96
CA PRO A 123 -8.75 10.41 -7.90
C PRO A 123 -9.87 10.93 -8.81
N ALA A 124 -9.67 12.11 -9.40
CA ALA A 124 -10.53 12.59 -10.47
C ALA A 124 -10.16 11.96 -11.82
N ASP A 125 -8.88 11.60 -12.00
CA ASP A 125 -8.35 10.88 -13.15
C ASP A 125 -7.80 9.50 -12.74
N PHE A 126 -8.39 8.44 -13.31
CA PHE A 126 -8.06 7.04 -13.03
C PHE A 126 -6.95 6.47 -13.93
N LEU A 127 -6.21 7.31 -14.67
CA LEU A 127 -5.14 6.88 -15.57
C LEU A 127 -4.18 5.84 -14.96
N LEU A 128 -3.74 6.03 -13.71
CA LEU A 128 -2.82 5.11 -13.04
C LEU A 128 -3.45 3.74 -12.78
N GLN A 129 -4.72 3.71 -12.39
CA GLN A 129 -5.51 2.48 -12.20
C GLN A 129 -5.75 1.77 -13.54
N ASP A 130 -6.06 2.51 -14.60
CA ASP A 130 -6.27 1.97 -15.94
C ASP A 130 -4.97 1.39 -16.54
N ILE A 131 -3.82 2.02 -16.28
CA ILE A 131 -2.50 1.46 -16.63
C ILE A 131 -2.26 0.16 -15.85
N ALA A 132 -2.49 0.16 -14.54
CA ALA A 132 -2.30 -1.04 -13.72
C ALA A 132 -3.21 -2.20 -14.18
N GLN A 133 -4.46 -1.92 -14.55
CA GLN A 133 -5.39 -2.90 -15.10
C GLN A 133 -4.94 -3.46 -16.44
N ARG A 134 -4.43 -2.62 -17.34
CA ARG A 134 -3.86 -3.06 -18.63
C ARG A 134 -2.62 -3.93 -18.43
N LEU A 135 -1.71 -3.53 -17.55
CA LEU A 135 -0.50 -4.29 -17.22
C LEU A 135 -0.82 -5.65 -16.58
N SER A 136 -1.82 -5.73 -15.71
CA SER A 136 -2.25 -7.00 -15.12
C SER A 136 -2.74 -8.01 -16.18
N ASN A 137 -3.30 -7.51 -17.28
CA ASN A 137 -3.76 -8.34 -18.40
C ASN A 137 -2.66 -8.65 -19.44
N ALA A 138 -1.54 -7.92 -19.42
CA ALA A 138 -0.49 -8.01 -20.44
C ALA A 138 0.86 -8.28 -19.76
N LYS A 139 1.33 -9.54 -19.82
CA LYS A 139 2.57 -10.08 -19.19
C LYS A 139 3.56 -8.97 -18.75
N PRO A 140 3.43 -8.48 -17.51
CA PRO A 140 3.95 -7.17 -17.12
C PRO A 140 5.45 -7.18 -16.79
N LEU A 141 6.07 -6.01 -16.92
CA LEU A 141 7.52 -5.82 -16.68
C LEU A 141 7.92 -5.83 -15.20
N TRP A 142 6.97 -5.91 -14.27
CA TRP A 142 7.30 -5.82 -12.84
C TRP A 142 8.22 -6.94 -12.37
N ASP A 143 8.17 -8.15 -12.94
CA ASP A 143 9.11 -9.24 -12.59
C ASP A 143 10.55 -8.89 -12.96
N ALA A 144 10.74 -8.23 -14.12
CA ALA A 144 12.04 -7.73 -14.53
C ALA A 144 12.53 -6.62 -13.59
N PHE A 145 11.64 -5.74 -13.15
CA PHE A 145 11.98 -4.67 -12.20
C PHE A 145 12.23 -5.16 -10.77
N VAL A 146 11.60 -6.26 -10.34
CA VAL A 146 11.96 -6.95 -9.10
C VAL A 146 13.39 -7.48 -9.22
N SER A 147 13.71 -8.17 -10.31
CA SER A 147 15.04 -8.73 -10.56
C SER A 147 16.13 -7.65 -10.61
N GLU A 148 15.89 -6.56 -11.37
CA GLU A 148 16.77 -5.39 -11.41
C GLU A 148 16.94 -4.74 -10.02
N GLY A 149 15.86 -4.66 -9.24
CA GLY A 149 15.91 -4.10 -7.89
C GLY A 149 16.72 -4.96 -6.92
N LEU A 150 16.61 -6.29 -6.99
CA LEU A 150 17.43 -7.22 -6.20
C LEU A 150 18.93 -7.04 -6.51
N GLU A 151 19.28 -6.91 -7.79
CA GLU A 151 20.67 -6.67 -8.20
C GLU A 151 21.22 -5.36 -7.63
N ARG A 152 20.42 -4.27 -7.70
CA ARG A 152 20.80 -2.95 -7.18
C ARG A 152 20.88 -2.89 -5.66
N LEU A 153 20.09 -3.70 -4.97
CA LEU A 153 20.04 -3.76 -3.50
C LEU A 153 21.03 -4.77 -2.93
N ARG A 154 21.86 -5.40 -3.78
CA ARG A 154 22.93 -6.30 -3.33
C ARG A 154 23.87 -5.55 -2.38
N GLY A 155 24.00 -6.06 -1.16
CA GLY A 155 24.82 -5.45 -0.09
C GLY A 155 24.13 -4.34 0.70
N VAL A 156 22.88 -3.98 0.38
CA VAL A 156 22.06 -3.09 1.21
C VAL A 156 21.43 -3.91 2.34
N PRO A 157 21.56 -3.50 3.62
CA PRO A 157 20.96 -4.22 4.74
C PRO A 157 19.45 -4.43 4.57
N GLY A 158 19.01 -5.68 4.71
CA GLY A 158 17.61 -6.08 4.55
C GLY A 158 17.51 -7.42 3.82
N ARG A 159 16.44 -8.18 4.10
CA ARG A 159 16.12 -9.42 3.37
C ARG A 159 15.24 -9.08 2.16
N TRP A 160 15.86 -8.69 1.06
CA TRP A 160 15.17 -8.20 -0.14
C TRP A 160 14.63 -9.32 -1.02
N GLU A 161 15.27 -10.48 -1.02
CA GLU A 161 14.72 -11.69 -1.59
C GLU A 161 13.45 -12.13 -0.83
N ALA A 162 12.54 -12.80 -1.53
CA ALA A 162 11.38 -13.41 -0.89
C ALA A 162 11.87 -14.36 0.21
N PRO A 163 11.37 -14.25 1.45
CA PRO A 163 11.69 -15.19 2.51
C PRO A 163 11.42 -16.64 2.07
N GLU A 164 12.33 -17.55 2.41
CA GLU A 164 12.22 -18.97 2.06
C GLU A 164 11.08 -19.67 2.84
N GLY A 165 10.33 -20.54 2.16
CA GLY A 165 9.48 -21.56 2.80
C GLY A 165 8.29 -21.04 3.62
N ALA A 166 7.92 -21.81 4.67
CA ALA A 166 6.71 -21.72 5.50
C ALA A 166 6.61 -20.47 6.43
N THR A 167 7.18 -19.35 6.00
CA THR A 167 7.07 -18.06 6.69
C THR A 167 5.82 -17.27 6.29
N ASP A 168 5.21 -17.62 5.16
CA ASP A 168 3.85 -17.21 4.84
C ASP A 168 2.87 -18.14 5.55
N ARG A 169 2.27 -17.64 6.65
CA ARG A 169 1.34 -18.41 7.49
C ARG A 169 -0.01 -17.72 7.50
N LEU A 170 -0.97 -18.39 6.89
CA LEU A 170 -2.37 -17.97 6.91
C LEU A 170 -3.05 -18.53 8.16
N CYS A 171 -3.59 -17.64 9.00
CA CYS A 171 -4.29 -18.03 10.22
C CYS A 171 -5.75 -17.54 10.19
N VAL A 172 -6.65 -18.39 10.68
CA VAL A 172 -8.06 -18.06 10.93
C VAL A 172 -8.25 -17.81 12.42
N ASP A 173 -8.87 -16.68 12.78
CA ASP A 173 -9.31 -16.39 14.14
C ASP A 173 -10.57 -17.21 14.43
N ILE A 174 -10.52 -18.06 15.46
CA ILE A 174 -11.65 -18.89 15.89
C ILE A 174 -12.32 -18.34 17.16
N GLY A 175 -11.94 -17.15 17.61
CA GLY A 175 -12.45 -16.51 18.83
C GLY A 175 -11.53 -16.67 20.03
N GLU A 176 -11.74 -15.81 21.04
CA GLU A 176 -11.01 -15.83 22.33
C GLU A 176 -9.47 -15.74 22.22
N GLY A 177 -8.97 -15.21 21.09
CA GLY A 177 -7.53 -15.11 20.82
C GLY A 177 -6.89 -16.42 20.36
N ALA A 178 -7.69 -17.45 20.05
CA ALA A 178 -7.23 -18.68 19.45
C ALA A 178 -7.20 -18.57 17.92
N PHE A 179 -6.15 -19.12 17.31
CA PHE A 179 -5.93 -19.10 15.87
C PHE A 179 -5.61 -20.50 15.37
N ILE A 180 -6.12 -20.84 14.19
CA ILE A 180 -5.77 -22.07 13.47
C ILE A 180 -5.01 -21.68 12.21
N GLU A 181 -3.82 -22.26 12.02
CA GLU A 181 -3.08 -22.16 10.76
C GLU A 181 -3.76 -23.02 9.69
N VAL A 182 -4.04 -22.42 8.54
CA VAL A 182 -4.71 -23.07 7.42
C VAL A 182 -3.84 -22.96 6.16
N SER A 183 -4.02 -23.90 5.24
CA SER A 183 -3.33 -23.84 3.95
C SER A 183 -3.89 -22.72 3.08
N HIS A 184 -3.03 -22.11 2.28
CA HIS A 184 -3.46 -21.20 1.23
C HIS A 184 -4.28 -21.97 0.19
N PRO A 185 -5.37 -21.40 -0.37
CA PRO A 185 -6.07 -22.00 -1.50
C PRO A 185 -5.09 -22.27 -2.64
N ALA A 186 -5.27 -23.41 -3.31
CA ALA A 186 -4.52 -23.81 -4.48
C ALA A 186 -5.21 -23.30 -5.77
N PRO A 187 -4.47 -23.01 -6.84
CA PRO A 187 -5.07 -22.64 -8.12
C PRO A 187 -5.85 -23.83 -8.68
N GLN A 188 -6.99 -23.57 -9.30
CA GLN A 188 -7.81 -24.61 -9.95
C GLN A 188 -7.96 -24.32 -11.45
N GLY A 189 -7.88 -25.36 -12.29
CA GLY A 189 -8.11 -25.28 -13.74
C GLY A 189 -7.24 -24.26 -14.45
N ASP A 190 -7.85 -23.41 -15.29
CA ASP A 190 -7.21 -22.35 -16.09
C ASP A 190 -6.42 -21.31 -15.27
N GLN A 191 -6.56 -21.30 -13.93
CA GLN A 191 -5.73 -20.48 -13.05
C GLN A 191 -4.29 -20.97 -12.97
N VAL A 192 -4.01 -22.23 -13.31
CA VAL A 192 -2.65 -22.78 -13.32
C VAL A 192 -1.80 -22.13 -14.41
N ASP A 193 -2.39 -21.84 -15.58
CA ASP A 193 -1.68 -21.27 -16.73
C ASP A 193 -1.47 -19.74 -16.64
N ARG A 194 -2.33 -19.03 -15.89
CA ARG A 194 -2.12 -17.60 -15.57
C ARG A 194 -1.05 -17.37 -14.50
N VAL A 195 -0.69 -18.42 -13.77
CA VAL A 195 0.29 -18.38 -12.67
C VAL A 195 1.68 -18.65 -13.24
N GLY A 196 2.26 -17.62 -13.84
CA GLY A 196 3.73 -17.53 -13.85
C GLY A 196 4.23 -17.52 -12.40
N ARG A 197 5.45 -18.02 -12.14
CA ARG A 197 6.17 -17.88 -10.85
C ARG A 197 6.54 -16.42 -10.52
N GLY A 198 5.79 -15.45 -11.05
CA GLY A 198 6.03 -14.02 -10.94
C GLY A 198 5.21 -13.38 -9.84
N LEU A 199 5.45 -12.09 -9.65
CA LEU A 199 4.75 -11.24 -8.71
C LEU A 199 3.26 -11.16 -9.06
N ARG A 200 2.40 -11.48 -8.08
CA ARG A 200 0.95 -11.33 -8.21
C ARG A 200 0.53 -9.94 -7.77
N VAL A 201 -0.26 -9.29 -8.63
CA VAL A 201 -0.78 -7.94 -8.40
C VAL A 201 -2.29 -7.98 -8.41
N HIS A 202 -2.90 -7.44 -7.36
CA HIS A 202 -4.33 -7.33 -7.19
C HIS A 202 -4.77 -5.88 -7.34
N LEU A 203 -5.95 -5.68 -7.93
CA LEU A 203 -6.57 -4.37 -8.12
C LEU A 203 -7.82 -4.31 -7.26
N SER A 204 -7.76 -3.56 -6.17
CA SER A 204 -8.86 -3.42 -5.23
C SER A 204 -8.73 -2.14 -4.41
N PRO A 205 -9.78 -1.74 -3.69
CA PRO A 205 -9.65 -0.73 -2.67
C PRO A 205 -8.59 -1.11 -1.62
N VAL A 206 -7.97 -0.08 -1.04
CA VAL A 206 -7.14 -0.20 0.16
C VAL A 206 -7.90 0.40 1.33
N ALA A 207 -7.92 -0.28 2.46
CA ALA A 207 -8.56 0.20 3.67
C ALA A 207 -7.52 0.74 4.66
N GLY A 208 -7.94 1.65 5.53
CA GLY A 208 -7.20 2.05 6.71
C GLY A 208 -8.18 2.42 7.82
N GLY A 209 -7.67 2.65 9.03
CA GLY A 209 -8.52 3.16 10.11
C GLY A 209 -8.21 2.52 11.43
N ARG A 210 -8.00 3.37 12.44
CA ARG A 210 -7.72 2.92 13.81
C ARG A 210 -8.90 2.16 14.41
N ALA A 211 -10.12 2.56 14.08
CA ALA A 211 -11.35 2.00 14.64
C ALA A 211 -11.50 0.49 14.34
N VAL A 212 -10.95 0.02 13.22
CA VAL A 212 -11.04 -1.38 12.76
C VAL A 212 -9.74 -2.16 12.94
N SER A 213 -8.67 -1.49 13.40
CA SER A 213 -7.33 -2.08 13.56
C SER A 213 -7.17 -2.95 14.82
N GLY A 214 -8.13 -2.87 15.74
CA GLY A 214 -8.08 -3.49 17.08
C GLY A 214 -8.27 -5.01 17.08
N THR A 215 -9.30 -5.51 16.39
CA THR A 215 -9.65 -6.95 16.37
C THR A 215 -9.62 -7.52 14.94
N GLY A 216 -9.44 -8.84 14.81
CA GLY A 216 -9.54 -9.52 13.52
C GLY A 216 -10.96 -9.43 12.93
N GLU A 217 -11.98 -9.57 13.78
CA GLU A 217 -13.40 -9.47 13.41
C GLU A 217 -13.74 -8.11 12.78
N ALA A 218 -13.45 -6.99 13.46
CA ALA A 218 -13.75 -5.65 12.95
C ALA A 218 -13.01 -5.37 11.64
N ARG A 219 -11.75 -5.79 11.54
CA ARG A 219 -10.93 -5.66 10.34
C ARG A 219 -11.49 -6.48 9.17
N ALA A 220 -11.90 -7.72 9.41
CA ALA A 220 -12.49 -8.56 8.37
C ALA A 220 -13.85 -8.02 7.91
N ALA A 221 -14.70 -7.60 8.85
CA ALA A 221 -16.01 -7.02 8.56
C ALA A 221 -15.88 -5.72 7.74
N PHE A 222 -14.95 -4.84 8.11
CA PHE A 222 -14.73 -3.60 7.38
C PHE A 222 -14.11 -3.83 6.00
N ALA A 223 -13.18 -4.80 5.87
CA ALA A 223 -12.63 -5.15 4.57
C ALA A 223 -13.71 -5.64 3.60
N ALA A 224 -14.65 -6.46 4.10
CA ALA A 224 -15.79 -6.91 3.32
C ALA A 224 -16.71 -5.74 2.91
N HIS A 225 -16.97 -4.80 3.82
CA HIS A 225 -17.74 -3.58 3.55
C HIS A 225 -17.07 -2.69 2.48
N ALA A 226 -15.75 -2.47 2.62
CA ALA A 226 -14.95 -1.62 1.75
C ALA A 226 -14.50 -2.32 0.45
N ARG A 227 -14.75 -3.63 0.30
CA ARG A 227 -14.18 -4.50 -0.75
C ARG A 227 -12.65 -4.44 -0.83
N ALA A 228 -11.99 -4.15 0.30
CA ALA A 228 -10.56 -3.96 0.33
C ALA A 228 -9.82 -5.30 0.40
N LEU A 229 -8.72 -5.41 -0.36
CA LEU A 229 -7.80 -6.55 -0.27
C LEU A 229 -6.49 -6.23 0.45
N ALA A 230 -6.28 -4.97 0.81
CA ALA A 230 -5.16 -4.55 1.65
C ALA A 230 -5.57 -3.52 2.68
N TYR A 231 -4.84 -3.52 3.79
CA TYR A 231 -4.82 -2.48 4.78
C TYR A 231 -3.50 -1.74 4.77
N ASP A 232 -3.58 -0.46 5.08
CA ASP A 232 -2.47 0.43 5.29
C ASP A 232 -2.38 0.87 6.77
N CYS A 233 -1.20 1.33 7.17
CA CYS A 233 -0.84 1.85 8.49
C CYS A 233 -1.33 3.29 8.77
N GLU A 234 -2.46 3.70 8.19
CA GLU A 234 -3.12 5.01 8.38
C GLU A 234 -2.47 6.18 7.61
N LEU A 235 -2.66 6.22 6.29
CA LEU A 235 -2.22 7.31 5.40
C LEU A 235 -3.30 8.35 5.07
N ASP A 236 -4.36 8.47 5.85
CA ASP A 236 -5.42 9.47 5.67
C ASP A 236 -4.85 10.90 5.65
N ALA A 237 -3.95 11.25 6.57
CA ALA A 237 -3.31 12.58 6.58
C ALA A 237 -2.44 12.86 5.33
N VAL A 238 -1.87 11.81 4.73
CA VAL A 238 -1.13 11.91 3.46
C VAL A 238 -2.12 12.12 2.32
N LEU A 239 -3.21 11.35 2.27
CA LEU A 239 -4.26 11.48 1.27
C LEU A 239 -4.96 12.84 1.35
N ASP A 240 -5.19 13.37 2.55
CA ASP A 240 -5.70 14.72 2.78
C ASP A 240 -4.77 15.78 2.19
N SER A 241 -3.46 15.58 2.32
CA SER A 241 -2.47 16.46 1.71
C SER A 241 -2.49 16.36 0.19
N VAL A 242 -2.67 15.17 -0.38
CA VAL A 242 -2.76 14.95 -1.84
C VAL A 242 -4.01 15.63 -2.41
N VAL A 243 -5.19 15.35 -1.83
CA VAL A 243 -6.47 15.93 -2.26
C VAL A 243 -6.51 17.44 -1.99
N GLY A 244 -6.01 17.88 -0.83
CA GLY A 244 -5.93 19.30 -0.46
C GLY A 244 -5.02 20.13 -1.37
N ASN A 245 -3.99 19.51 -1.96
CA ASN A 245 -3.13 20.13 -2.98
C ASN A 245 -3.65 19.89 -4.42
N ARG A 246 -4.91 19.47 -4.58
CA ARG A 246 -5.59 19.27 -5.87
C ARG A 246 -4.83 18.36 -6.82
N LYS A 247 -4.31 17.25 -6.30
CA LYS A 247 -3.68 16.22 -7.11
C LYS A 247 -4.75 15.23 -7.55
N ASP A 248 -5.14 15.38 -8.81
CA ASP A 248 -6.27 14.68 -9.41
C ASP A 248 -5.94 13.23 -9.80
N CYS A 249 -4.65 12.89 -9.87
CA CYS A 249 -4.19 11.56 -10.25
C CYS A 249 -3.26 10.98 -9.18
N PHE A 250 -3.75 10.00 -8.42
CA PHE A 250 -2.97 9.34 -7.38
C PHE A 250 -3.29 7.85 -7.25
N VAL A 251 -2.33 7.09 -6.74
CA VAL A 251 -2.45 5.66 -6.51
C VAL A 251 -1.66 5.24 -5.26
N SER A 252 -2.25 4.33 -4.48
CA SER A 252 -1.58 3.64 -3.37
C SER A 252 -1.18 2.24 -3.81
N ILE A 253 0.07 1.86 -3.56
CA ILE A 253 0.63 0.56 -3.95
C ILE A 253 1.22 -0.07 -2.69
N ARG A 254 0.63 -1.19 -2.26
CA ARG A 254 0.97 -1.90 -1.02
C ARG A 254 1.56 -3.26 -1.33
N GLY A 255 2.84 -3.43 -1.05
CA GLY A 255 3.45 -4.75 -0.95
C GLY A 255 3.01 -5.40 0.35
N ILE A 256 2.55 -6.63 0.29
CA ILE A 256 1.95 -7.30 1.44
C ILE A 256 3.02 -7.92 2.32
N SER A 257 3.13 -7.44 3.56
CA SER A 257 4.13 -7.90 4.53
C SER A 257 3.54 -8.58 5.77
N ASP A 258 2.24 -8.46 6.01
CA ASP A 258 1.51 -9.17 7.05
C ASP A 258 0.02 -9.35 6.69
N TYR A 259 -0.80 -9.86 7.61
CA TYR A 259 -2.27 -9.98 7.47
C TYR A 259 -3.03 -9.00 8.38
N ARG A 260 -2.43 -7.83 8.64
CA ARG A 260 -2.97 -6.77 9.49
C ARG A 260 -3.04 -5.45 8.74
N ASP A 261 -1.94 -4.70 8.73
CA ASP A 261 -1.84 -3.33 8.21
C ASP A 261 -0.42 -2.98 7.74
N GLY A 262 0.46 -3.98 7.63
CA GLY A 262 1.85 -3.82 7.23
C GLY A 262 2.80 -3.41 8.36
N THR A 263 2.30 -3.18 9.58
CA THR A 263 3.13 -2.76 10.72
C THR A 263 3.86 -3.92 11.42
N ARG A 264 3.51 -5.17 11.07
CA ARG A 264 4.14 -6.41 11.53
C ARG A 264 4.90 -7.05 10.35
N GLY A 265 5.39 -8.27 10.56
CA GLY A 265 6.06 -9.04 9.50
C GLY A 265 7.36 -8.41 9.01
N LYS A 266 8.23 -7.99 9.94
CA LYS A 266 9.52 -7.32 9.64
C LYS A 266 10.37 -8.07 8.62
N ASP A 267 10.30 -9.40 8.61
CA ASP A 267 11.06 -10.24 7.69
C ASP A 267 10.57 -10.12 6.23
N TRP A 268 9.29 -9.82 6.03
CA TRP A 268 8.67 -9.65 4.71
C TRP A 268 8.68 -8.20 4.22
N GLN A 269 8.81 -7.22 5.12
CA GLN A 269 8.75 -5.80 4.76
C GLN A 269 9.74 -5.38 3.66
N PRO A 270 11.03 -5.80 3.63
CA PRO A 270 11.94 -5.37 2.58
C PRO A 270 11.55 -5.93 1.21
N HIS A 271 11.24 -7.24 1.13
CA HIS A 271 10.76 -7.85 -0.11
C HIS A 271 9.46 -7.21 -0.61
N ALA A 272 8.48 -7.04 0.29
CA ALA A 272 7.21 -6.40 -0.02
C ALA A 272 7.39 -4.95 -0.53
N ALA A 273 8.27 -4.18 0.10
CA ALA A 273 8.58 -2.81 -0.34
C ALA A 273 9.22 -2.79 -1.74
N LEU A 274 10.13 -3.73 -2.03
CA LEU A 274 10.72 -3.90 -3.36
C LEU A 274 9.66 -4.25 -4.41
N ALA A 275 8.78 -5.21 -4.10
CA ALA A 275 7.69 -5.60 -5.00
C ALA A 275 6.77 -4.41 -5.32
N ALA A 276 6.37 -3.63 -4.31
CA ALA A 276 5.57 -2.41 -4.49
C ALA A 276 6.29 -1.37 -5.37
N ALA A 277 7.59 -1.17 -5.17
CA ALA A 277 8.40 -0.27 -5.97
C ALA A 277 8.54 -0.73 -7.43
N ALA A 278 8.66 -2.04 -7.68
CA ALA A 278 8.72 -2.62 -9.01
C ALA A 278 7.40 -2.41 -9.77
N VAL A 279 6.25 -2.59 -9.10
CA VAL A 279 4.92 -2.31 -9.69
C VAL A 279 4.76 -0.82 -9.99
N MET A 280 5.16 0.07 -9.07
CA MET A 280 5.16 1.52 -9.32
C MET A 280 6.01 1.86 -10.55
N LYS A 281 7.22 1.31 -10.65
CA LYS A 281 8.12 1.54 -11.79
C LYS A 281 7.50 1.07 -13.11
N ALA A 282 6.80 -0.08 -13.10
CA ALA A 282 6.09 -0.59 -14.27
C ALA A 282 4.95 0.34 -14.70
N ILE A 283 4.16 0.86 -13.76
CA ILE A 283 3.10 1.82 -14.06
C ILE A 283 3.71 3.09 -14.67
N VAL A 284 4.74 3.66 -14.05
CA VAL A 284 5.40 4.88 -14.55
C VAL A 284 6.01 4.68 -15.94
N ALA A 285 6.63 3.53 -16.21
CA ALA A 285 7.19 3.21 -17.52
C ALA A 285 6.14 3.04 -18.62
N ALA A 286 4.89 2.74 -18.25
CA ALA A 286 3.76 2.57 -19.17
C ALA A 286 2.89 3.84 -19.29
N MET A 287 3.21 4.93 -18.57
CA MET A 287 2.55 6.22 -18.73
C MET A 287 2.90 6.84 -20.10
N PRO A 288 1.98 7.63 -20.69
CA PRO A 288 2.32 8.42 -21.86
C PRO A 288 3.44 9.40 -21.50
N PRO A 289 4.36 9.71 -22.43
CA PRO A 289 5.40 10.69 -22.17
C PRO A 289 4.80 12.04 -21.78
N PRO A 290 5.49 12.84 -20.93
CA PRO A 290 5.01 14.18 -20.59
C PRO A 290 4.77 15.00 -21.85
N THR A 291 3.63 15.69 -21.91
CA THR A 291 3.40 16.74 -22.89
C THR A 291 4.05 18.03 -22.38
N ASP A 292 4.98 18.60 -23.14
CA ASP A 292 5.76 19.80 -22.79
C ASP A 292 4.89 21.03 -22.45
#